data_AF-A0A978VZ09-F1
#
_entry.id   AF-A0A978VZ09-F1
#
_cell.length_a   1.000
_cell.length_b   1.000
_cell.length_c   1.000
_cell.angle_alpha   90.00
_cell.angle_beta   90.00
_cell.angle_gamma   90.00
#
_symmetry.space_group_name_H-M   'P 1'
#
loop_
_entity.id
_entity.type
_entity.pdbx_description
1 polymer ?
#
loop_
_entity_poly.entity_id
_entity_poly.type
_entity_poly.pdbx_seq_one_letter_code
_entity_poly.pdbx_strand_id
1 'polypeptide(L)'
;MTSKSWWLPYTNPTGNLISLSEQQLLDCAQGTNGCNGGWMDNTFKYIVENQGISSEASYQYEQREEACNEALGKAAQIRDYDDAPPKDEEAFT
;
A
#
# COMPACT_ATOMS: atom_id res chain seq x y z
N MET A 1 -5.85 -4.41 -27.62
CA MET A 1 -5.20 -5.39 -26.73
C MET A 1 -3.92 -4.76 -26.19
N THR A 2 -4.01 -3.89 -25.18
CA THR A 2 -2.80 -3.35 -24.54
C THR A 2 -2.40 -4.31 -23.44
N SER A 3 -1.29 -5.01 -23.68
CA SER A 3 -0.57 -5.81 -22.72
C SER A 3 -0.35 -5.00 -21.44
N LYS A 4 -1.14 -5.25 -20.39
CA LYS A 4 -0.84 -4.73 -19.07
C LYS A 4 0.16 -5.68 -18.44
N SER A 5 1.44 -5.33 -18.60
CA SER A 5 2.57 -6.00 -18.01
C SER A 5 2.43 -5.96 -16.49
N TRP A 6 2.29 -7.12 -15.87
CA TRP A 6 1.94 -7.32 -14.46
C TRP A 6 3.11 -7.14 -13.47
N TRP A 7 4.21 -6.54 -13.93
CA TRP A 7 5.49 -6.47 -13.20
C TRP A 7 6.07 -5.06 -13.13
N LEU A 8 5.38 -4.06 -13.69
CA LEU A 8 5.85 -2.69 -13.52
C LEU A 8 5.62 -2.29 -12.06
N PRO A 9 6.62 -1.65 -11.41
CA PRO A 9 6.39 -0.94 -10.15
C PRO A 9 5.22 0.04 -10.36
N TYR A 10 4.55 0.48 -9.29
CA TYR A 10 3.35 1.32 -9.42
C TYR A 10 3.66 2.62 -10.18
N THR A 11 3.38 2.60 -11.49
CA THR A 11 3.68 3.70 -12.40
C THR A 11 2.40 4.30 -12.93
N ASN A 12 2.41 5.62 -13.11
CA ASN A 12 1.32 6.30 -13.80
C ASN A 12 1.34 5.95 -15.32
N PRO A 13 0.34 6.41 -16.11
CA PRO A 13 0.30 6.15 -17.55
C PRO A 13 1.53 6.66 -18.34
N THR A 14 2.31 7.59 -17.78
CA THR A 14 3.54 8.10 -18.40
C THR A 14 4.79 7.31 -17.99
N GLY A 15 4.65 6.22 -17.22
CA GLY A 15 5.75 5.36 -16.80
C GLY A 15 6.53 5.87 -15.58
N ASN A 16 6.04 6.91 -14.90
CA ASN A 16 6.70 7.45 -13.72
C ASN A 16 6.27 6.68 -12.48
N LEU A 17 7.24 6.35 -11.61
CA LEU A 17 6.98 5.79 -10.28
C LEU A 17 6.09 6.73 -9.48
N ILE A 18 5.08 6.17 -8.82
CA ILE A 18 4.17 6.87 -7.93
C ILE A 18 4.51 6.51 -6.49
N SER A 19 4.75 7.51 -5.65
CA SER A 19 4.78 7.32 -4.20
C SER A 19 3.37 7.11 -3.67
N LEU A 20 3.19 6.06 -2.85
CA LEU A 20 1.92 5.71 -2.23
C LEU A 20 1.86 6.30 -0.82
N SER A 21 0.66 6.58 -0.33
CA SER A 21 0.48 7.29 0.94
C SER A 21 0.65 6.36 2.15
N GLU A 22 1.73 6.50 2.89
CA GLU A 22 1.88 5.84 4.19
C GLU A 22 0.87 6.36 5.23
N GLN A 23 0.45 7.63 5.12
CA GLN A 23 -0.51 8.23 6.06
C GLN A 23 -1.86 7.53 6.05
N GLN A 24 -2.41 7.24 4.87
CA GLN A 24 -3.63 6.47 4.74
C GLN A 24 -3.53 5.10 5.43
N LEU A 25 -2.37 4.43 5.36
CA LEU A 25 -2.19 3.14 6.03
C LEU A 25 -2.21 3.31 7.55
N LEU A 26 -1.54 4.36 8.04
CA LEU A 26 -1.49 4.70 9.45
C LEU A 26 -2.87 5.05 10.02
N ASP A 27 -3.69 5.81 9.27
CA ASP A 27 -5.00 6.27 9.72
C ASP A 27 -6.10 5.23 9.53
N CYS A 28 -6.05 4.42 8.46
CA CYS A 28 -7.17 3.57 8.04
C CYS A 28 -6.95 2.07 8.20
N ALA A 29 -5.70 1.57 8.16
CA ALA A 29 -5.46 0.13 8.23
C ALA A 29 -5.69 -0.38 9.66
N GLN A 30 -6.83 -1.04 9.86
CA GLN A 30 -7.20 -1.66 11.12
C GLN A 30 -6.18 -2.73 11.54
N GLY A 31 -5.93 -2.85 12.85
CA GLY A 31 -4.94 -3.81 13.37
C GLY A 31 -3.48 -3.40 13.16
N THR A 32 -3.24 -2.20 12.62
CA THR A 32 -2.00 -1.47 12.84
C THR A 32 -2.20 -0.59 14.08
N ASN A 33 -1.26 -0.54 15.01
CA ASN A 33 -1.35 0.37 16.16
C ASN A 33 -0.90 1.79 15.77
N GLY A 34 -1.17 2.20 14.53
CA GLY A 34 -0.72 3.44 13.91
C GLY A 34 0.76 3.73 14.19
N CYS A 35 1.02 4.84 14.88
CA CYS A 35 2.36 5.29 15.27
C CYS A 35 3.09 4.36 16.25
N ASN A 36 2.39 3.42 16.90
CA ASN A 36 2.98 2.43 17.81
C ASN A 36 3.43 1.14 17.10
N GLY A 37 3.36 1.11 15.76
CA GLY A 37 3.80 0.00 14.92
C GLY A 37 2.67 -0.94 14.50
N GLY A 38 3.00 -1.96 13.71
CA GLY A 38 2.03 -2.89 13.16
C GLY A 38 2.70 -3.97 12.29
N TRP A 39 1.87 -4.88 11.77
CA TRP A 39 2.29 -5.93 10.84
C TRP A 39 1.86 -5.59 9.41
N MET A 40 2.72 -5.92 8.45
CA MET A 40 2.56 -5.56 7.03
C MET A 40 1.38 -6.31 6.40
N ASP A 41 1.06 -7.49 6.92
CA ASP A 41 -0.10 -8.28 6.48
C ASP A 41 -1.41 -7.53 6.71
N ASN A 42 -1.53 -6.80 7.83
CA ASN A 42 -2.71 -5.98 8.10
C ASN A 42 -2.83 -4.84 7.10
N THR A 43 -1.70 -4.24 6.74
CA THR A 43 -1.61 -3.20 5.70
C THR A 43 -2.00 -3.76 4.33
N PHE A 44 -1.45 -4.90 3.91
CA PHE A 44 -1.78 -5.49 2.61
C PHE A 44 -3.24 -5.95 2.55
N LYS A 45 -3.72 -6.57 3.62
CA LYS A 45 -5.14 -6.91 3.78
C LYS A 45 -6.02 -5.67 3.61
N TYR A 46 -5.69 -4.57 4.27
CA TYR A 46 -6.41 -3.31 4.11
C TYR A 46 -6.42 -2.85 2.65
N ILE A 47 -5.29 -2.86 1.94
CA ILE A 47 -5.24 -2.42 0.54
C ILE A 47 -6.12 -3.30 -0.35
N VAL A 48 -6.15 -4.63 -0.12
CA VAL A 48 -7.05 -5.55 -0.84
C VAL A 48 -8.52 -5.20 -0.55
N GLU A 49 -8.91 -5.07 0.72
CA GLU A 49 -10.29 -4.82 1.15
C GLU A 49 -10.80 -3.43 0.73
N ASN A 50 -9.94 -2.39 0.84
CA ASN A 50 -10.21 -1.02 0.41
C ASN A 50 -10.15 -0.84 -1.12
N GLN A 51 -9.82 -1.91 -1.86
CA GLN A 51 -9.65 -1.90 -3.31
C GLN A 51 -8.65 -0.82 -3.76
N GLY A 52 -7.56 -0.68 -3.01
CA GLY A 52 -6.43 0.18 -3.36
C GLY A 52 -6.00 1.16 -2.27
N ILE A 53 -5.05 1.99 -2.65
CA ILE A 53 -4.39 2.98 -1.80
C ILE A 53 -4.13 4.26 -2.59
N SER A 54 -4.16 5.40 -1.90
CA SER A 54 -3.93 6.73 -2.46
C SER A 54 -2.44 6.98 -2.72
N SER A 55 -2.15 7.99 -3.53
CA SER A 55 -0.77 8.49 -3.66
C SER A 55 -0.41 9.40 -2.49
N GLU A 56 0.88 9.53 -2.21
CA GLU A 56 1.42 10.49 -1.24
C GLU A 56 0.98 11.94 -1.55
N ALA A 57 0.90 12.29 -2.84
CA ALA A 57 0.43 13.60 -3.26
C ALA A 57 -1.05 13.88 -2.92
N SER A 58 -1.87 12.84 -2.77
CA SER A 58 -3.30 12.97 -2.42
C SER A 58 -3.57 12.85 -0.93
N TYR A 59 -2.74 12.13 -0.19
CA TYR A 59 -2.84 11.96 1.26
C TYR A 59 -1.42 12.03 1.84
N GLN A 60 -1.02 13.23 2.25
CA GLN A 60 0.35 13.52 2.66
C GLN A 60 0.68 12.96 4.04
N TYR A 61 1.95 12.63 4.25
CA TYR A 61 2.44 12.19 5.54
C TYR A 61 2.48 13.31 6.60
N GLU A 62 1.78 13.09 7.71
CA GLU A 62 1.53 14.07 8.77
C GLU A 62 2.25 13.72 10.10
N GLN A 63 2.98 12.60 10.13
CA GLN A 63 3.78 12.15 11.29
C GLN A 63 2.96 11.93 12.58
N ARG A 64 1.64 11.76 12.45
CA ARG A 64 0.71 11.52 13.55
C ARG A 64 -0.49 10.73 13.05
N GLU A 65 -1.18 10.06 13.96
CA GLU A 65 -2.48 9.47 13.68
C GLU A 65 -3.55 10.56 13.55
N GLU A 66 -4.31 10.49 12.47
CA GLU A 66 -5.49 11.31 12.21
C GLU A 66 -6.73 10.44 12.02
N ALA A 67 -7.89 11.09 11.82
CA ALA A 67 -9.10 10.38 11.46
C ALA A 67 -8.97 9.84 10.03
N CYS A 68 -9.26 8.55 9.84
CA CYS A 68 -9.25 7.91 8.53
C CYS A 68 -10.15 8.65 7.51
N ASN A 69 -9.58 8.91 6.33
CA ASN A 69 -10.29 9.43 5.17
C ASN A 69 -10.14 8.53 3.93
N GLU A 70 -11.13 7.68 3.68
CA GLU A 70 -11.11 6.74 2.54
C GLU A 70 -11.66 7.30 1.23
N ALA A 71 -12.24 8.51 1.25
CA ALA A 71 -12.90 9.12 0.10
C ALA A 71 -11.92 9.60 -0.99
N LEU A 72 -10.62 9.39 -0.79
CA LEU A 72 -9.57 9.78 -1.73
C LEU A 72 -9.40 8.74 -2.85
N GLY A 73 -8.96 9.25 -4.01
CA GLY A 73 -8.75 8.45 -5.22
C GLY A 73 -7.63 7.42 -5.04
N LYS A 74 -7.78 6.24 -5.67
CA LYS A 74 -6.80 5.15 -5.58
C LYS A 74 -5.73 5.30 -6.67
N ALA A 75 -4.47 5.30 -6.27
CA ALA A 75 -3.30 5.34 -7.14
C ALA A 75 -2.78 3.93 -7.49
N ALA A 76 -2.97 2.96 -6.60
CA ALA A 76 -2.52 1.59 -6.77
C ALA A 76 -3.48 0.59 -6.13
N GLN A 77 -3.43 -0.67 -6.59
CA GLN A 77 -4.21 -1.79 -6.08
C GLN A 77 -3.34 -3.05 -6.06
N ILE A 78 -3.49 -3.88 -5.03
CA ILE A 78 -3.02 -5.27 -5.03
C ILE A 78 -4.20 -6.21 -5.03
N ARG A 79 -3.99 -7.45 -5.47
CA ARG A 79 -5.02 -8.49 -5.42
C ARG A 79 -4.87 -9.43 -4.24
N ASP A 80 -3.64 -9.67 -3.84
CA ASP A 80 -3.28 -10.68 -2.87
C ASP A 80 -1.91 -10.37 -2.25
N TYR A 81 -1.58 -11.06 -1.17
CA TYR A 81 -0.29 -11.02 -0.49
C TYR A 81 -0.01 -12.38 0.15
N ASP A 82 1.26 -12.73 0.31
CA ASP A 82 1.66 -13.98 0.95
C ASP A 82 2.96 -13.77 1.72
N ASP A 83 3.16 -14.60 2.74
CA ASP A 83 4.37 -14.60 3.53
C ASP A 83 5.51 -15.28 2.78
N ALA A 84 6.70 -14.70 2.90
CA ALA A 84 7.90 -15.36 2.42
C ALA A 84 8.20 -16.62 3.26
N PRO A 85 8.83 -17.66 2.66
CA PRO A 85 9.21 -18.86 3.38
C PRO A 85 10.09 -18.55 4.60
N PRO A 86 9.81 -19.13 5.77
CA PRO A 86 10.56 -18.82 6.97
C PRO A 86 11.98 -19.36 6.91
N LYS A 87 12.95 -18.53 7.27
CA LYS A 87 14.39 -18.87 7.39
C LYS A 87 15.06 -19.30 6.08
N ASP A 88 14.53 -18.85 4.95
CA ASP A 88 15.10 -19.11 3.62
C ASP A 88 15.60 -17.79 3.02
N GLU A 89 16.84 -17.43 3.31
CA GLU A 89 17.43 -16.19 2.80
C GLU A 89 17.71 -16.27 1.29
N GLU A 90 17.84 -17.48 0.72
CA GLU A 90 17.97 -17.69 -0.73
C GLU A 90 16.68 -17.33 -1.48
N ALA A 91 15.53 -17.34 -0.80
CA ALA A 91 14.26 -16.89 -1.37
C ALA A 91 14.21 -15.36 -1.61
N PHE A 92 15.18 -14.59 -1.09
CA PHE A 92 15.24 -13.13 -1.20
C PHE A 92 16.43 -12.59 -2.02
N THR A 93 17.26 -13.47 -2.60
CA THR A 93 18.41 -13.12 -3.47
C THR A 93 18.07 -13.16 -4.94
#